data_AF-A0A2E9X7R8-F1
#
_entry.id   AF-A0A2E9X7R8-F1
#
_cell.length_a   1.000
_cell.length_b   1.000
_cell.length_c   1.000
_cell.angle_alpha   90.00
_cell.angle_beta   90.00
_cell.angle_gamma   90.00
#
_symmetry.space_group_name_H-M   'P 1'
#
loop_
_entity.id
_entity.type
_entity.pdbx_description
1 polymer ?
#
loop_
_entity_poly.entity_id
_entity_poly.type
_entity_poly.pdbx_seq_one_letter_code
_entity_poly.pdbx_strand_id
1 'polypeptide(L)'
;WGLREDSGGPGKYRGGLGVERRVTTLTDTVIGGIVEQSKYPPWGLFGGKSGLANAQVLWPGTEKEDTSAKFGDVPFKTDEQHDLYTGGGGGWGDPHERDVDAVLTDVVKGYVSLDNARKDYGVAIREDDGEYTLDEAATKELRGN
;
A
#
# COMPACT_ATOMS: atom_id res chain seq x y z
N TRP A 1 11.56 -1.42 -7.73
CA TRP A 1 11.40 -0.90 -6.36
C TRP A 1 10.53 0.33 -6.47
N GLY A 2 9.67 0.56 -5.49
CA GLY A 2 8.74 1.69 -5.52
C GLY A 2 8.11 1.92 -4.15
N LEU A 3 7.40 3.03 -4.03
CA LEU A 3 6.47 3.20 -2.92
C LEU A 3 5.33 2.22 -3.10
N ARG A 4 4.89 1.62 -1.99
CA ARG A 4 3.75 0.71 -1.99
C ARG A 4 2.47 1.54 -1.91
N GLU A 5 1.83 1.77 -3.03
CA GLU A 5 0.54 2.47 -3.11
C GLU A 5 -0.44 1.88 -2.08
N ASP A 6 -1.28 2.74 -1.49
CA ASP A 6 -2.31 2.36 -0.51
C ASP A 6 -1.81 1.75 0.81
N SER A 7 -0.49 1.68 1.01
CA SER A 7 0.05 1.07 2.23
C SER A 7 -0.07 1.95 3.47
N GLY A 8 -0.16 3.26 3.30
CA GLY A 8 -0.32 4.22 4.39
C GLY A 8 -1.77 4.29 4.87
N GLY A 9 -1.96 4.20 6.18
CA GLY A 9 -3.29 4.22 6.79
C GLY A 9 -4.05 5.51 6.48
N PRO A 10 -5.30 5.41 5.99
CA PRO A 10 -6.15 6.57 5.77
C PRO A 10 -6.38 7.41 7.02
N GLY A 11 -6.39 8.73 6.87
CA GLY A 11 -6.72 9.68 7.92
C GLY A 11 -6.72 11.11 7.38
N LYS A 12 -7.18 12.08 8.18
CA LYS A 12 -6.99 13.51 7.90
C LYS A 12 -5.54 13.79 7.52
N TYR A 13 -4.62 13.20 8.29
CA TYR A 13 -3.23 13.02 7.91
C TYR A 13 -2.94 11.54 7.67
N ARG A 14 -2.70 11.19 6.40
CA ARG A 14 -2.36 9.82 5.97
C ARG A 14 -1.03 9.36 6.58
N GLY A 15 -0.96 8.10 6.98
CA GLY A 15 0.30 7.49 7.40
C GLY A 15 1.32 7.38 6.25
N GLY A 16 2.62 7.37 6.58
CA GLY A 16 3.68 7.19 5.57
C GLY A 16 3.54 5.87 4.82
N LEU A 17 3.90 5.85 3.53
CA LEU A 17 3.87 4.62 2.73
C LEU A 17 5.04 3.70 3.09
N GLY A 18 4.79 2.41 2.91
CA GLY A 18 5.84 1.42 2.79
C GLY A 18 6.46 1.42 1.39
N VAL A 19 7.32 0.43 1.17
CA VAL A 19 8.01 0.19 -0.09
C VAL A 19 7.79 -1.24 -0.55
N GLU A 20 7.83 -1.43 -1.85
CA GLU A 20 7.83 -2.75 -2.47
C GLU A 20 9.13 -2.98 -3.25
N ARG A 21 9.67 -4.18 -3.11
CA ARG A 21 10.91 -4.59 -3.77
C ARG A 21 10.83 -6.04 -4.20
N ARG A 22 11.04 -6.27 -5.49
CA ARG A 22 11.35 -7.57 -6.05
C ARG A 22 12.86 -7.78 -6.11
N VAL A 23 13.31 -8.93 -5.61
CA VAL A 23 14.69 -9.42 -5.77
C VAL A 23 14.65 -10.62 -6.70
N THR A 24 15.51 -10.61 -7.72
CA THR A 24 15.68 -11.73 -8.65
C THR A 24 17.08 -12.28 -8.48
N THR A 25 17.19 -13.60 -8.31
CA THR A 25 18.46 -14.28 -8.16
C THR A 25 19.17 -14.37 -9.52
N LEU A 26 20.44 -13.98 -9.56
CA LEU A 26 21.26 -14.05 -10.78
C LEU A 26 22.09 -15.33 -10.88
N THR A 27 22.07 -16.12 -9.80
CA THR A 27 22.74 -17.41 -9.68
C THR A 27 22.01 -18.21 -8.60
N ASP A 28 22.19 -19.53 -8.61
CA ASP A 28 21.75 -20.41 -7.53
C ASP A 28 22.32 -19.90 -6.19
N THR A 29 21.44 -19.74 -5.19
CA THR A 29 21.76 -19.13 -3.90
C THR A 29 20.85 -19.67 -2.80
N VAL A 30 21.10 -19.24 -1.56
CA VAL A 30 20.28 -19.56 -0.39
C VAL A 30 19.81 -18.24 0.23
N ILE A 31 18.52 -18.15 0.51
CA ILE A 31 17.89 -16.95 1.08
C ILE A 31 17.23 -17.31 2.41
N GLY A 32 17.35 -16.42 3.38
CA GLY A 32 16.53 -16.37 4.59
C GLY A 32 15.87 -15.01 4.73
N GLY A 33 14.71 -14.96 5.39
CA GLY A 33 13.93 -13.73 5.53
C GLY A 33 13.10 -13.72 6.80
N ILE A 34 13.11 -12.59 7.51
CA ILE A 34 12.28 -12.34 8.69
C ILE A 34 11.57 -11.02 8.48
N VAL A 35 10.25 -11.08 8.47
CA VAL A 35 9.37 -9.92 8.44
C VAL A 35 8.50 -9.95 9.70
N GLU A 36 8.61 -8.89 10.49
CA GLU A 36 7.77 -8.67 11.67
C GLU A 36 6.55 -7.80 11.32
N GLN A 37 5.58 -7.69 12.23
CA GLN A 37 4.34 -6.92 12.00
C GLN A 37 3.55 -7.35 10.75
N SER A 38 3.61 -8.63 10.40
CA SER A 38 2.85 -9.21 9.28
C SER A 38 1.40 -9.57 9.63
N LYS A 39 1.10 -9.69 10.92
CA LYS A 39 -0.26 -10.00 11.43
C LYS A 39 -0.98 -8.78 12.00
N TYR A 40 -0.24 -7.86 12.60
CA TYR A 40 -0.78 -6.69 13.30
C TYR A 40 -0.19 -5.43 12.67
N PRO A 41 -0.92 -4.76 11.76
CA PRO A 41 -0.43 -3.54 11.12
C PRO A 41 -0.39 -2.35 12.09
N PRO A 42 0.36 -1.29 11.74
CA PRO A 42 0.30 -0.02 12.47
C PRO A 42 -1.13 0.54 12.51
N TRP A 43 -1.68 0.63 13.71
CA TRP A 43 -3.00 1.21 13.99
C TRP A 43 -3.07 2.72 13.74
N GLY A 44 -4.24 3.20 13.32
CA GLY A 44 -4.54 4.63 13.23
C GLY A 44 -4.91 5.24 14.58
N LEU A 45 -4.92 6.57 14.64
CA LEU A 45 -5.21 7.35 15.84
C LEU A 45 -6.35 8.35 15.58
N PHE A 46 -7.18 8.57 16.60
CA PHE A 46 -8.25 9.59 16.60
C PHE A 46 -9.18 9.54 15.39
N GLY A 47 -9.59 8.33 14.96
CA GLY A 47 -10.45 8.11 13.79
C GLY A 47 -9.71 7.68 12.52
N GLY A 48 -8.37 7.83 12.52
CA GLY A 48 -7.52 7.29 11.46
C GLY A 48 -7.56 5.76 11.39
N LYS A 49 -7.29 5.23 10.21
CA LYS A 49 -7.30 3.80 9.89
C LYS A 49 -5.89 3.22 9.92
N SER A 50 -5.81 1.91 10.06
CA SER A 50 -4.52 1.19 10.03
C SER A 50 -3.88 1.26 8.66
N GLY A 51 -2.54 1.28 8.62
CA GLY A 51 -1.79 1.01 7.40
C GLY A 51 -1.81 -0.48 7.02
N LEU A 52 -1.16 -0.82 5.91
CA LEU A 52 -0.94 -2.23 5.56
C LEU A 52 0.16 -2.85 6.43
N ALA A 53 0.06 -4.16 6.63
CA ALA A 53 1.08 -4.95 7.30
C ALA A 53 2.30 -5.17 6.40
N ASN A 54 3.45 -5.50 6.99
CA ASN A 54 4.58 -6.01 6.22
C ASN A 54 4.23 -7.40 5.65
N ALA A 55 4.72 -7.71 4.46
CA ALA A 55 4.54 -9.02 3.83
C ALA A 55 5.77 -9.38 3.00
N GLN A 56 5.92 -10.67 2.70
CA GLN A 56 6.88 -11.14 1.71
C GLN A 56 6.30 -12.34 0.98
N VAL A 57 6.74 -12.54 -0.27
CA VAL A 57 6.27 -13.63 -1.13
C VAL A 57 7.47 -14.24 -1.84
N LEU A 58 7.70 -15.52 -1.62
CA LEU A 58 8.70 -16.30 -2.34
C LEU A 58 8.04 -16.90 -3.58
N TRP A 59 8.76 -16.85 -4.71
CA TRP A 59 8.32 -17.38 -6.00
C TRP A 59 6.91 -16.89 -6.42
N PRO A 60 6.66 -15.57 -6.45
CA PRO A 60 5.36 -14.99 -6.74
C PRO A 60 4.80 -15.47 -8.09
N GLY A 61 3.55 -15.88 -8.12
CA GLY A 61 2.84 -16.34 -9.31
C GLY A 61 3.22 -17.73 -9.81
N THR A 62 3.91 -18.54 -9.00
CA THR A 62 4.29 -19.92 -9.34
C THR A 62 3.54 -20.94 -8.48
N GLU A 63 3.58 -22.22 -8.87
CA GLU A 63 2.95 -23.31 -8.10
C GLU A 63 3.55 -23.52 -6.70
N LYS A 64 4.76 -22.99 -6.45
CA LYS A 64 5.45 -23.10 -5.17
C LYS A 64 5.45 -21.79 -4.37
N GLU A 65 4.56 -20.85 -4.69
CA GLU A 65 4.44 -19.59 -3.97
C GLU A 65 4.32 -19.81 -2.45
N ASP A 66 5.07 -19.04 -1.67
CA ASP A 66 5.06 -19.09 -0.20
C ASP A 66 5.01 -17.68 0.39
N THR A 67 4.06 -17.44 1.29
CA THR A 67 3.85 -16.15 1.97
C THR A 67 4.31 -16.16 3.43
N SER A 68 5.16 -17.10 3.80
CA SER A 68 5.70 -17.23 5.16
C SER A 68 6.46 -15.97 5.55
N ALA A 69 6.05 -15.35 6.67
CA ALA A 69 6.72 -14.16 7.19
C ALA A 69 8.13 -14.43 7.73
N LYS A 70 8.47 -15.70 8.00
CA LYS A 70 9.77 -16.11 8.53
C LYS A 70 10.19 -17.43 7.88
N PHE A 71 11.38 -17.46 7.28
CA PHE A 71 11.99 -18.65 6.70
C PHE A 71 13.51 -18.55 6.79
N GLY A 72 14.19 -19.70 6.78
CA GLY A 72 15.64 -19.79 6.82
C GLY A 72 16.14 -20.87 5.87
N ASP A 73 17.34 -20.66 5.32
CA ASP A 73 18.06 -21.62 4.48
C ASP A 73 17.28 -22.17 3.28
N VAL A 74 16.49 -21.33 2.60
CA VAL A 74 15.70 -21.74 1.43
C VAL A 74 16.54 -21.62 0.16
N PRO A 75 16.73 -22.71 -0.61
CA PRO A 75 17.47 -22.67 -1.87
C PRO A 75 16.63 -22.01 -2.96
N PHE A 76 17.22 -21.04 -3.65
CA PHE A 76 16.68 -20.41 -4.84
C PHE A 76 17.53 -20.76 -6.06
N LYS A 77 16.87 -21.01 -7.18
CA LYS A 77 17.52 -21.15 -8.49
C LYS A 77 17.71 -19.81 -9.15
N THR A 78 18.57 -19.77 -10.16
CA THR A 78 18.72 -18.60 -11.04
C THR A 78 17.35 -18.18 -11.61
N ASP A 79 17.12 -16.87 -11.73
CA ASP A 79 15.89 -16.21 -12.19
C ASP A 79 14.65 -16.32 -11.29
N GLU A 80 14.77 -16.93 -10.12
CA GLU A 80 13.70 -16.98 -9.12
C GLU A 80 13.57 -15.66 -8.34
N GLN A 81 12.34 -15.40 -7.87
CA GLN A 81 11.96 -14.09 -7.34
C GLN A 81 11.51 -14.15 -5.88
N HIS A 82 11.87 -13.13 -5.11
CA HIS A 82 11.40 -12.90 -3.75
C HIS A 82 10.93 -11.44 -3.64
N ASP A 83 9.66 -11.25 -3.34
CA ASP A 83 9.05 -9.95 -3.14
C ASP A 83 9.00 -9.60 -1.66
N LEU A 84 9.41 -8.38 -1.33
CA LEU A 84 9.28 -7.80 0.00
C LEU A 84 8.40 -6.56 -0.06
N TYR A 85 7.43 -6.51 0.85
CA TYR A 85 6.48 -5.42 0.99
C TYR A 85 6.57 -4.90 2.42
N THR A 86 7.08 -3.68 2.62
CA THR A 86 6.93 -3.04 3.92
C THR A 86 5.52 -2.45 4.05
N GLY A 87 5.01 -2.45 5.26
CA GLY A 87 3.77 -1.80 5.64
C GLY A 87 3.94 -0.28 5.65
N GLY A 88 2.82 0.42 5.69
CA GLY A 88 2.79 1.86 5.95
C GLY A 88 2.40 2.17 7.40
N GLY A 89 2.56 3.43 7.80
CA GLY A 89 2.12 3.91 9.11
C GLY A 89 0.61 4.02 9.21
N GLY A 90 0.06 4.04 10.42
CA GLY A 90 -1.36 4.34 10.64
C GLY A 90 -1.70 5.81 10.38
N GLY A 91 -2.93 6.08 9.96
CA GLY A 91 -3.43 7.44 9.74
C GLY A 91 -3.83 8.14 11.04
N TRP A 92 -3.96 9.47 10.98
CA TRP A 92 -4.43 10.30 12.08
C TRP A 92 -5.67 11.08 11.68
N GLY A 93 -6.70 11.11 12.53
CA GLY A 93 -7.94 11.84 12.29
C GLY A 93 -8.88 11.16 11.29
N ASP A 94 -10.13 11.62 11.22
CA ASP A 94 -11.11 11.09 10.26
C ASP A 94 -10.64 11.33 8.81
N PRO A 95 -10.50 10.28 7.98
CA PRO A 95 -10.20 10.42 6.55
C PRO A 95 -11.13 11.37 5.78
N HIS A 96 -12.41 11.47 6.15
CA HIS A 96 -13.38 12.36 5.49
C HIS A 96 -13.09 13.85 5.76
N GLU A 97 -12.28 14.17 6.79
CA GLU A 97 -11.79 15.52 7.05
C GLU A 97 -10.52 15.87 6.26
N ARG A 98 -9.93 14.93 5.51
CA ARG A 98 -8.76 15.23 4.65
C ARG A 98 -9.18 16.18 3.54
N ASP A 99 -8.33 17.18 3.30
CA ASP A 99 -8.47 18.10 2.17
C ASP A 99 -8.56 17.33 0.85
N VAL A 100 -9.56 17.64 0.04
CA VAL A 100 -9.81 16.99 -1.26
C VAL A 100 -8.64 17.19 -2.22
N ASP A 101 -7.99 18.36 -2.18
CA ASP A 101 -6.84 18.67 -3.03
C ASP A 101 -5.60 17.89 -2.60
N ALA A 102 -5.48 17.60 -1.31
CA ALA A 102 -4.42 16.74 -0.79
C ALA A 102 -4.65 15.27 -1.19
N VAL A 103 -5.90 14.81 -1.26
CA VAL A 103 -6.22 13.47 -1.78
C VAL A 103 -5.94 13.39 -3.28
N LEU A 104 -6.33 14.41 -4.06
CA LEU A 104 -5.99 14.49 -5.48
C LEU A 104 -4.47 14.46 -5.70
N THR A 105 -3.72 15.20 -4.89
CA THR A 105 -2.24 15.18 -4.94
C THR A 105 -1.67 13.81 -4.58
N ASP A 106 -2.25 13.09 -3.61
CA ASP A 106 -1.84 11.73 -3.28
C ASP A 106 -2.10 10.77 -4.45
N VAL A 107 -3.24 10.90 -5.16
CA VAL A 107 -3.56 10.10 -6.36
C VAL A 107 -2.59 10.37 -7.50
N VAL A 108 -2.37 11.65 -7.82
CA VAL A 108 -1.41 12.06 -8.89
C VAL A 108 0.00 11.54 -8.60
N LYS A 109 0.37 11.37 -7.33
CA LYS A 109 1.69 10.84 -6.92
C LYS A 109 1.74 9.31 -6.79
N GLY A 110 0.65 8.59 -7.02
CA GLY A 110 0.56 7.13 -6.84
C GLY A 110 0.70 6.70 -5.38
N TYR A 111 0.27 7.55 -4.45
CA TYR A 111 0.29 7.24 -3.02
C TYR A 111 -0.99 6.56 -2.56
N VAL A 112 -2.10 6.97 -3.17
CA VAL A 112 -3.45 6.49 -2.92
C VAL A 112 -4.06 6.17 -4.29
N SER A 113 -4.66 5.00 -4.45
CA SER A 113 -5.36 4.67 -5.69
C SER A 113 -6.69 5.44 -5.83
N LEU A 114 -7.24 5.51 -7.04
CA LEU A 114 -8.59 6.07 -7.28
C LEU A 114 -9.65 5.36 -6.42
N ASP A 115 -9.52 4.05 -6.25
CA ASP A 115 -10.44 3.24 -5.45
C ASP A 115 -10.39 3.61 -3.97
N ASN A 116 -9.18 3.74 -3.40
CA ASN A 116 -9.05 4.14 -1.99
C ASN A 116 -9.36 5.63 -1.76
N ALA A 117 -9.09 6.51 -2.73
CA ALA A 117 -9.55 7.90 -2.68
C ALA A 117 -11.07 7.95 -2.47
N ARG A 118 -11.82 7.15 -3.25
CA ARG A 118 -13.27 7.05 -3.15
C ARG A 118 -13.73 6.38 -1.85
N LYS A 119 -13.16 5.21 -1.54
CA LYS A 119 -13.63 4.34 -0.46
C LYS A 119 -13.26 4.87 0.93
N ASP A 120 -12.03 5.31 1.10
CA ASP A 120 -11.50 5.65 2.42
C ASP A 120 -11.63 7.13 2.74
N TYR A 121 -11.50 8.02 1.73
CA TYR A 121 -11.57 9.48 1.94
C TYR A 121 -12.87 10.11 1.45
N GLY A 122 -13.73 9.35 0.77
CA GLY A 122 -14.96 9.87 0.18
C GLY A 122 -14.72 10.87 -0.96
N VAL A 123 -13.58 10.78 -1.64
CA VAL A 123 -13.20 11.71 -2.72
C VAL A 123 -13.27 11.00 -4.06
N ALA A 124 -14.11 11.50 -4.95
CA ALA A 124 -14.24 10.98 -6.30
C ALA A 124 -13.31 11.76 -7.24
N ILE A 125 -12.43 11.05 -7.93
CA ILE A 125 -11.49 11.60 -8.91
C ILE A 125 -11.70 10.85 -10.22
N ARG A 126 -11.67 11.57 -11.34
CA ARG A 126 -11.70 11.02 -12.69
C ARG A 126 -10.31 11.09 -13.29
N GLU A 127 -9.98 10.07 -14.07
CA GLU A 127 -8.76 10.03 -14.87
C GLU A 127 -9.17 10.00 -16.34
N ASP A 128 -8.77 11.03 -17.09
CA ASP A 128 -9.03 11.18 -18.52
C ASP A 128 -7.69 11.46 -19.21
N ASP A 129 -7.23 10.56 -20.08
CA ASP A 129 -5.95 10.65 -20.81
C ASP A 129 -4.71 10.98 -19.93
N GLY A 130 -4.70 10.48 -18.68
CA GLY A 130 -3.61 10.70 -17.71
C GLY A 130 -3.70 12.01 -16.93
N GLU A 131 -4.76 12.80 -17.14
CA GLU A 131 -5.10 13.94 -16.29
C GLU A 131 -6.09 13.54 -15.20
N TYR A 132 -5.79 13.93 -13.96
CA TYR A 132 -6.65 13.65 -12.81
C TYR A 132 -7.45 14.89 -12.43
N THR A 133 -8.77 14.76 -12.37
CA THR A 133 -9.68 15.85 -12.01
C THR A 133 -10.63 15.44 -10.89
N LEU A 134 -10.89 16.37 -9.96
CA LEU A 134 -11.83 16.17 -8.87
C LEU A 134 -13.28 16.17 -9.41
N ASP A 135 -14.05 15.16 -9.05
CA ASP A 135 -15.50 15.16 -9.21
C ASP A 135 -16.15 15.73 -7.95
N GLU A 136 -16.36 17.05 -7.93
CA GLU A 136 -16.90 17.75 -6.76
C GLU A 136 -18.30 17.25 -6.38
N ALA A 137 -19.15 16.96 -7.36
CA ALA A 137 -20.52 16.52 -7.12
C ALA A 137 -20.55 15.14 -6.46
N ALA A 138 -19.81 14.17 -7.01
CA ALA A 138 -19.72 12.84 -6.44
C ALA A 138 -18.99 12.84 -5.08
N THR A 139 -17.96 13.68 -4.91
CA THR A 139 -17.27 13.85 -3.62
C THR A 139 -18.21 14.37 -2.54
N LYS A 140 -19.05 15.35 -2.88
CA LYS A 140 -20.05 15.90 -1.96
C LYS A 140 -21.08 14.84 -1.53
N GLU A 141 -21.57 14.03 -2.48
CA GLU A 141 -22.47 12.91 -2.20
C GLU A 141 -21.81 11.86 -1.28
N LEU A 142 -20.58 11.44 -1.59
CA LEU A 142 -19.84 10.44 -0.81
C LEU A 142 -19.56 10.88 0.63
N ARG A 143 -19.34 12.19 0.85
CA ARG A 143 -19.12 12.76 2.19
C ARG A 143 -20.42 13.13 2.91
N GLY A 144 -21.57 13.02 2.25
CA GLY A 144 -22.88 13.32 2.85
C GLY A 144 -23.13 14.81 3.12
N ASN A 145 -22.54 15.70 2.31
CA ASN A 145 -22.71 17.16 2.39
C ASN A 145 -23.65 17.72 1.32
#